data_AF-A0A250FU97-F1
#
_entry.id   AF-A0A250FU97-F1
#
_cell.length_a   1.000
_cell.length_b   1.000
_cell.length_c   1.000
_cell.angle_alpha   90.00
_cell.angle_beta   90.00
_cell.angle_gamma   90.00
#
_symmetry.space_group_name_H-M   'P 1'
#
loop_
_entity.id
_entity.type
_entity.pdbx_description
1 polymer ?
#
loop_
_entity_poly.entity_id
_entity_poly.type
_entity_poly.pdbx_seq_one_letter_code
_entity_poly.pdbx_strand_id
1 'polypeptide(L)'
;MKLHKIILGTLVTAVSAVGCQKWTETERITFDNQNVDKVVHLMEAETEEDLNPHVREYYKKIREEYRNKPRVKGFGWFGNWSGKGDNPQNYLRALPDSVDFVSLWGTRGALSSEQKKDLKFFQDVKGGKALLCWIVEDLGGPLTPVGKERMQYWVNEKGGGNFNEGVRAYANAIADTIEKYNLDGFDIDYEPGYGHYGDLANDDTIEGDHPMQIFIETLSGRLRPKGRMLVMDGEPYLLSTETSKLIDHYIYQAYWESGTNSVIRKITMPHLVDWERKTIITVEFEQGWRTGGIRYYYSTHPEIQKIREGKQILDYSVMDLPSGKRIGGIGTYHMEYDYANKPEYKWLRKALYYGNQKYPGNFQ
;
A
#
# COMPACT_ATOMS: atom_id res chain seq x y z
N MET A 1 -71.57 38.23 40.57
CA MET A 1 -71.01 37.89 39.23
C MET A 1 -69.50 37.80 39.35
N LYS A 2 -68.99 36.62 39.72
CA LYS A 2 -68.30 35.64 38.85
C LYS A 2 -66.93 36.09 38.35
N LEU A 3 -65.98 35.95 39.27
CA LEU A 3 -64.57 35.60 39.11
C LEU A 3 -64.29 34.84 37.80
N HIS A 4 -63.41 35.37 36.93
CA HIS A 4 -62.70 34.57 35.93
C HIS A 4 -61.21 34.89 36.03
N LYS A 5 -60.50 33.93 36.62
CA LYS A 5 -59.04 33.82 36.59
C LYS A 5 -58.63 33.56 35.14
N ILE A 6 -57.89 34.47 34.53
CA ILE A 6 -57.20 34.20 33.27
C ILE A 6 -55.84 33.60 33.64
N ILE A 7 -55.75 32.29 33.43
CA ILE A 7 -54.52 31.50 33.55
C ILE A 7 -53.61 31.91 32.41
N LEU A 8 -52.46 32.51 32.73
CA LEU A 8 -51.38 32.76 31.79
C LEU A 8 -50.68 31.43 31.53
N GLY A 9 -51.19 30.67 30.54
CA GLY A 9 -50.60 29.44 30.08
C GLY A 9 -49.34 29.72 29.26
N THR A 10 -48.19 29.30 29.78
CA THR A 10 -46.92 29.25 29.07
C THR A 10 -47.03 28.24 27.92
N LEU A 11 -47.20 28.72 26.69
CA LEU A 11 -47.11 27.90 25.48
C LEU A 11 -45.62 27.76 25.11
N VAL A 12 -44.99 26.67 25.54
CA VAL A 12 -43.68 26.26 25.02
C VAL A 12 -43.93 25.60 23.67
N THR A 13 -43.69 26.34 22.58
CA THR A 13 -43.60 25.77 21.24
C THR A 13 -42.28 25.04 21.09
N ALA A 14 -42.31 23.71 21.26
CA ALA A 14 -41.21 22.83 20.91
C ALA A 14 -41.05 22.80 19.38
N VAL A 15 -40.14 23.61 18.85
CA VAL A 15 -39.66 23.45 17.48
C VAL A 15 -38.64 22.30 17.48
N SER A 16 -39.11 21.11 17.10
CA SER A 16 -38.27 19.97 16.77
C SER A 16 -37.59 20.21 15.42
N ALA A 17 -36.49 20.95 15.44
CA ALA A 17 -35.51 20.93 14.36
C ALA A 17 -34.59 19.72 14.59
N VAL A 18 -34.78 18.70 13.78
CA VAL A 18 -33.93 17.50 13.69
C VAL A 18 -32.51 17.97 13.35
N GLY A 19 -31.65 18.02 14.37
CA GLY A 19 -30.23 18.25 14.19
C GLY A 19 -29.60 17.01 13.58
N CYS A 20 -29.00 17.16 12.39
CA CYS A 20 -28.02 16.21 11.88
C CYS A 20 -26.92 16.02 12.94
N GLN A 21 -26.98 14.93 13.68
CA GLN A 21 -25.92 14.56 14.60
C GLN A 21 -24.65 14.24 13.80
N LYS A 22 -23.57 14.94 14.17
CA LYS A 22 -22.17 14.75 13.79
C LYS A 22 -21.81 13.28 13.58
N TRP A 23 -21.37 12.94 12.36
CA TRP A 23 -20.64 11.70 12.04
C TRP A 23 -19.13 11.94 11.97
N THR A 24 -18.56 12.67 12.94
CA THR A 24 -17.10 12.94 12.98
C THR A 24 -16.47 12.81 14.37
N GLU A 25 -17.16 12.23 15.33
CA GLU A 25 -16.55 11.80 16.58
C GLU A 25 -16.56 10.27 16.54
N THR A 26 -15.38 9.65 16.50
CA THR A 26 -15.25 8.23 16.84
C THR A 26 -15.68 8.10 18.29
N GLU A 27 -16.95 7.78 18.52
CA GLU A 27 -17.39 7.30 19.82
C GLU A 27 -16.52 6.09 20.16
N ARG A 28 -15.77 6.23 21.24
CA ARG A 28 -15.03 5.15 21.88
C ARG A 28 -16.06 4.07 22.21
N ILE A 29 -15.99 2.92 21.53
CA ILE A 29 -16.82 1.77 21.91
C ILE A 29 -16.30 1.28 23.26
N THR A 30 -16.96 1.67 24.34
CA THR A 30 -16.80 1.07 25.66
C THR A 30 -17.65 -0.19 25.72
N PHE A 31 -17.02 -1.34 25.95
CA PHE A 31 -17.69 -2.62 26.17
C PHE A 31 -17.86 -2.85 27.66
N ASP A 32 -19.03 -3.33 28.09
CA ASP A 32 -19.47 -3.39 29.49
C ASP A 32 -18.64 -4.29 30.42
N ASN A 33 -17.63 -5.01 29.93
CA ASN A 33 -16.82 -5.98 30.68
C ASN A 33 -15.30 -5.74 30.61
N GLN A 34 -14.87 -4.47 30.62
CA GLN A 34 -13.43 -4.17 30.72
C GLN A 34 -12.93 -4.48 32.13
N ASN A 35 -12.07 -5.51 32.26
CA ASN A 35 -11.14 -5.57 33.38
C ASN A 35 -10.14 -4.43 33.17
N VAL A 36 -10.44 -3.28 33.78
CA VAL A 36 -9.77 -1.98 33.55
C VAL A 36 -8.28 -1.99 33.87
N ASP A 37 -7.80 -3.03 34.54
CA ASP A 37 -6.42 -3.17 35.02
C ASP A 37 -5.40 -3.50 33.90
N LYS A 38 -5.82 -3.86 32.68
CA LYS A 38 -4.92 -4.11 31.53
C LYS A 38 -5.48 -3.57 30.20
N VAL A 39 -5.57 -2.25 30.07
CA VAL A 39 -5.76 -1.61 28.76
C VAL A 39 -4.39 -1.22 28.21
N VAL A 40 -3.76 -2.10 27.44
CA VAL A 40 -2.57 -1.75 26.66
C VAL A 40 -3.03 -0.99 25.41
N HIS A 41 -2.52 0.22 25.20
CA HIS A 41 -2.79 0.97 23.97
C HIS A 41 -2.16 0.25 22.77
N LEU A 42 -2.79 0.27 21.59
CA LEU A 42 -2.28 -0.43 20.39
C LEU A 42 -0.81 -0.10 20.08
N MET A 43 -0.38 1.13 20.39
CA MET A 43 1.00 1.60 20.21
C MET A 43 2.01 0.95 21.17
N GLU A 44 1.55 0.49 22.33
CA GLU A 44 2.37 -0.17 23.35
C GLU A 44 2.36 -1.69 23.20
N ALA A 45 1.38 -2.27 22.50
CA ALA A 45 1.27 -3.70 22.28
C ALA A 45 2.38 -4.22 21.34
N GLU A 46 3.15 -5.21 21.78
CA GLU A 46 4.20 -5.84 20.97
C GLU A 46 3.74 -7.15 20.33
N THR A 47 2.76 -7.82 20.94
CA THR A 47 2.23 -9.12 20.55
C THR A 47 0.71 -9.16 20.59
N GLU A 48 0.11 -10.21 20.03
CA GLU A 48 -1.35 -10.39 20.09
C GLU A 48 -1.83 -10.63 21.53
N GLU A 49 -1.00 -11.27 22.37
CA GLU A 49 -1.29 -11.55 23.77
C GLU A 49 -1.45 -10.29 24.63
N ASP A 50 -0.82 -9.18 24.23
CA ASP A 50 -0.94 -7.87 24.88
C ASP A 50 -2.32 -7.23 24.67
N LEU A 51 -3.08 -7.70 23.68
CA LEU A 51 -4.38 -7.15 23.31
C LEU A 51 -5.50 -7.81 24.11
N ASN A 52 -6.53 -7.02 24.43
CA ASN A 52 -7.74 -7.57 25.04
C ASN A 52 -8.50 -8.52 24.08
N PRO A 53 -9.34 -9.44 24.58
CA PRO A 53 -10.00 -10.46 23.75
C PRO A 53 -10.80 -9.90 22.57
N HIS A 54 -11.47 -8.76 22.73
CA HIS A 54 -12.27 -8.16 21.66
C HIS A 54 -11.39 -7.62 20.52
N VAL A 55 -10.25 -7.00 20.87
CA VAL A 55 -9.29 -6.48 19.88
C VAL A 55 -8.56 -7.64 19.17
N ARG A 56 -8.23 -8.73 19.88
CA ARG A 56 -7.71 -9.95 19.24
C ARG A 56 -8.68 -10.52 18.22
N GLU A 57 -9.95 -10.68 18.60
CA GLU A 57 -10.98 -11.20 17.70
C GLU A 57 -11.19 -10.28 16.48
N TYR A 58 -11.12 -8.96 16.68
CA TYR A 58 -11.15 -8.00 15.57
C TYR A 58 -10.00 -8.24 14.57
N TYR A 59 -8.75 -8.29 15.05
CA TYR A 59 -7.59 -8.48 14.17
C TYR A 59 -7.55 -9.87 13.54
N LYS A 60 -8.03 -10.89 14.25
CA LYS A 60 -8.24 -12.23 13.68
C LYS A 60 -9.18 -12.17 12.48
N LYS A 61 -10.32 -11.47 12.57
CA LYS A 61 -11.23 -11.27 11.42
C LYS A 61 -10.59 -10.50 10.27
N ILE A 62 -9.72 -9.52 10.58
CA ILE A 62 -8.95 -8.83 9.55
C ILE A 62 -8.06 -9.84 8.79
N ARG A 63 -7.31 -10.69 9.50
CA ARG A 63 -6.42 -11.68 8.91
C ARG A 63 -7.15 -12.80 8.16
N GLU A 64 -8.18 -13.38 8.77
CA GLU A 64 -8.85 -14.59 8.28
C GLU A 64 -9.96 -14.29 7.27
N GLU A 65 -10.67 -13.17 7.41
CA GLU A 65 -11.80 -12.85 6.55
C GLU A 65 -11.53 -11.69 5.60
N TYR A 66 -11.12 -10.53 6.11
CA TYR A 66 -10.96 -9.33 5.28
C TYR A 66 -9.83 -9.50 4.26
N ARG A 67 -8.68 -10.02 4.70
CA ARG A 67 -7.49 -10.13 3.84
C ARG A 67 -7.58 -11.17 2.74
N ASN A 68 -8.43 -12.18 2.90
CA ASN A 68 -8.58 -13.29 1.95
C ASN A 68 -9.70 -13.08 0.92
N LYS A 69 -10.57 -12.07 1.11
CA LYS A 69 -11.65 -11.76 0.16
C LYS A 69 -11.13 -10.98 -1.06
N PRO A 70 -11.57 -11.28 -2.29
CA PRO A 70 -11.34 -10.40 -3.44
C PRO A 70 -11.85 -8.99 -3.14
N ARG A 71 -10.98 -8.00 -3.25
CA ARG A 71 -11.25 -6.59 -2.90
C ARG A 71 -10.26 -5.67 -3.62
N VAL A 72 -10.45 -4.36 -3.50
CA VAL A 72 -9.45 -3.34 -3.83
C VAL A 72 -8.42 -3.32 -2.71
N LYS A 73 -7.17 -3.71 -3.03
CA LYS A 73 -6.07 -3.71 -2.06
C LYS A 73 -5.59 -2.29 -1.74
N GLY A 74 -5.16 -2.08 -0.50
CA GLY A 74 -4.48 -0.87 -0.05
C GLY A 74 -2.97 -1.04 -0.06
N PHE A 75 -2.27 -0.16 -0.77
CA PHE A 75 -0.82 -0.14 -0.90
C PHE A 75 -0.25 1.25 -0.60
N GLY A 76 1.05 1.35 -0.34
CA GLY A 76 1.77 2.62 -0.38
C GLY A 76 3.28 2.46 -0.22
N TRP A 77 4.01 3.45 -0.69
CA TRP A 77 5.42 3.61 -0.36
C TRP A 77 5.52 4.37 0.96
N PHE A 78 5.99 3.67 1.99
CA PHE A 78 6.05 4.16 3.37
C PHE A 78 7.46 4.66 3.70
N GLY A 79 7.59 5.98 3.79
CA GLY A 79 8.82 6.65 4.19
C GLY A 79 8.95 6.78 5.70
N ASN A 80 10.15 7.16 6.15
CA ASN A 80 10.45 7.54 7.54
C ASN A 80 10.10 6.50 8.61
N TRP A 81 10.05 5.21 8.23
CA TRP A 81 9.77 4.12 9.15
C TRP A 81 10.88 3.98 10.20
N SER A 82 10.55 4.27 11.45
CA SER A 82 11.49 4.16 12.57
C SER A 82 11.05 3.17 13.65
N GLY A 83 9.75 2.87 13.73
CA GLY A 83 9.19 2.03 14.79
C GLY A 83 9.44 2.55 16.21
N LYS A 84 9.77 3.84 16.38
CA LYS A 84 10.14 4.43 17.68
C LYS A 84 9.57 5.83 17.90
N GLY A 85 9.45 6.20 19.17
CA GLY A 85 8.96 7.51 19.62
C GLY A 85 7.43 7.61 19.67
N ASP A 86 6.93 8.80 19.96
CA ASP A 86 5.50 9.01 20.26
C ASP A 86 4.65 9.36 19.05
N ASN A 87 5.24 9.43 17.84
CA ASN A 87 4.52 9.77 16.61
C ASN A 87 4.05 8.50 15.86
N PRO A 88 2.73 8.20 15.81
CA PRO A 88 2.19 7.04 15.10
C PRO A 88 2.53 7.02 13.60
N GLN A 89 2.79 8.16 12.99
CA GLN A 89 3.22 8.26 11.58
C GLN A 89 4.42 7.36 11.24
N ASN A 90 5.27 7.05 12.23
CA ASN A 90 6.52 6.34 12.03
C ASN A 90 6.42 4.81 12.22
N TYR A 91 5.21 4.26 12.38
CA TYR A 91 4.97 2.86 12.71
C TYR A 91 4.13 2.14 11.65
N LEU A 92 4.57 0.96 11.23
CA LEU A 92 3.79 0.05 10.39
C LEU A 92 2.51 -0.40 11.11
N ARG A 93 2.58 -0.70 12.42
CA ARG A 93 1.38 -1.11 13.18
C ARG A 93 0.31 -0.02 13.30
N ALA A 94 0.68 1.25 13.09
CA ALA A 94 -0.25 2.38 13.12
C ALA A 94 -0.89 2.70 11.77
N LEU A 95 -0.44 2.07 10.68
CA LEU A 95 -1.09 2.20 9.36
C LEU A 95 -2.56 1.79 9.44
N PRO A 96 -3.46 2.33 8.59
CA PRO A 96 -4.86 1.90 8.56
C PRO A 96 -4.98 0.38 8.39
N ASP A 97 -5.92 -0.26 9.10
CA ASP A 97 -6.08 -1.72 9.06
C ASP A 97 -6.48 -2.25 7.67
N SER A 98 -6.99 -1.35 6.80
CA SER A 98 -7.29 -1.61 5.40
C SER A 98 -6.06 -1.63 4.47
N VAL A 99 -4.87 -1.29 4.97
CA VAL A 99 -3.61 -1.39 4.20
C VAL A 99 -3.15 -2.84 4.17
N ASP A 100 -2.94 -3.35 2.96
CA ASP A 100 -2.61 -4.74 2.72
C ASP A 100 -1.12 -5.00 2.83
N PHE A 101 -0.34 -4.19 2.09
CA PHE A 101 1.10 -4.25 2.10
C PHE A 101 1.70 -2.89 1.75
N VAL A 102 2.98 -2.71 2.06
CA VAL A 102 3.72 -1.48 1.78
C VAL A 102 5.10 -1.77 1.22
N SER A 103 5.62 -0.82 0.46
CA SER A 103 7.01 -0.78 0.02
C SER A 103 7.77 0.22 0.90
N LEU A 104 8.87 -0.22 1.51
CA LEU A 104 9.62 0.59 2.48
C LEU A 104 10.54 1.58 1.76
N TRP A 105 10.09 2.83 1.60
CA TRP A 105 10.84 3.86 0.89
C TRP A 105 12.07 4.31 1.70
N GLY A 106 13.26 4.03 1.18
CA GLY A 106 14.55 4.41 1.78
C GLY A 106 15.15 3.42 2.79
N THR A 107 14.42 2.40 3.22
CA THR A 107 14.97 1.37 4.13
C THR A 107 15.75 0.31 3.35
N ARG A 108 17.04 0.13 3.67
CA ARG A 108 17.96 -0.76 2.93
C ARG A 108 18.52 -1.94 3.74
N GLY A 109 18.02 -2.14 4.97
CA GLY A 109 18.48 -3.18 5.89
C GLY A 109 18.95 -2.60 7.24
N ALA A 110 19.71 -3.40 7.98
CA ALA A 110 20.22 -3.08 9.33
C ALA A 110 19.10 -2.64 10.30
N LEU A 111 17.96 -3.33 10.25
CA LEU A 111 16.78 -2.97 11.03
C LEU A 111 17.09 -2.94 12.54
N SER A 112 16.62 -1.88 13.21
CA SER A 112 16.70 -1.75 14.66
C SER A 112 15.82 -2.79 15.36
N SER A 113 16.02 -2.97 16.66
CA SER A 113 15.16 -3.84 17.47
C SER A 113 13.70 -3.38 17.45
N GLU A 114 13.47 -2.07 17.44
CA GLU A 114 12.15 -1.44 17.42
C GLU A 114 11.46 -1.65 16.06
N GLN A 115 12.16 -1.45 14.95
CA GLN A 115 11.65 -1.77 13.62
C GLN A 115 11.28 -3.25 13.50
N LYS A 116 12.10 -4.17 14.02
CA LYS A 116 11.77 -5.61 14.00
C LYS A 116 10.50 -5.93 14.79
N LYS A 117 10.30 -5.29 15.94
CA LYS A 117 9.07 -5.47 16.76
C LYS A 117 7.84 -4.91 16.06
N ASP A 118 7.94 -3.69 15.52
CA ASP A 118 6.86 -3.06 14.77
C ASP A 118 6.47 -3.87 13.52
N LEU A 119 7.45 -4.36 12.76
CA LEU A 119 7.25 -5.27 11.64
C LEU A 119 6.54 -6.54 12.08
N LYS A 120 7.02 -7.19 13.15
CA LYS A 120 6.43 -8.43 13.67
C LYS A 120 4.96 -8.23 14.05
N PHE A 121 4.61 -7.15 14.73
CA PHE A 121 3.22 -6.85 15.06
C PHE A 121 2.38 -6.60 13.80
N PHE A 122 2.91 -5.84 12.84
CA PHE A 122 2.23 -5.58 11.57
C PHE A 122 1.92 -6.88 10.80
N GLN A 123 2.87 -7.82 10.80
CA GLN A 123 2.71 -9.15 10.18
C GLN A 123 1.73 -10.03 10.97
N ASP A 124 2.02 -10.30 12.23
CA ASP A 124 1.34 -11.34 13.00
C ASP A 124 -0.07 -10.91 13.46
N VAL A 125 -0.23 -9.65 13.84
CA VAL A 125 -1.50 -9.12 14.35
C VAL A 125 -2.31 -8.51 13.23
N LYS A 126 -1.73 -7.60 12.43
CA LYS A 126 -2.52 -6.90 11.42
C LYS A 126 -2.67 -7.70 10.13
N GLY A 127 -1.81 -8.69 9.88
CA GLY A 127 -1.74 -9.43 8.62
C GLY A 127 -1.11 -8.65 7.46
N GLY A 128 -0.42 -7.55 7.78
CA GLY A 128 0.26 -6.68 6.82
C GLY A 128 1.54 -7.29 6.28
N LYS A 129 2.00 -6.78 5.14
CA LYS A 129 3.26 -7.19 4.50
C LYS A 129 4.15 -5.99 4.20
N ALA A 130 5.45 -6.09 4.45
CA ALA A 130 6.41 -5.00 4.17
C ALA A 130 7.52 -5.47 3.21
N LEU A 131 7.67 -4.74 2.10
CA LEU A 131 8.60 -5.07 1.02
C LEU A 131 9.83 -4.15 1.07
N LEU A 132 11.03 -4.69 0.81
CA LEU A 132 12.15 -3.83 0.42
C LEU A 132 11.86 -3.24 -0.97
N CYS A 133 12.32 -2.02 -1.21
CA CYS A 133 12.04 -1.28 -2.44
C CYS A 133 13.23 -0.36 -2.79
N TRP A 134 13.63 -0.37 -4.06
CA TRP A 134 14.50 0.64 -4.66
C TRP A 134 14.52 0.47 -6.18
N ILE A 135 14.96 1.53 -6.86
CA ILE A 135 15.21 1.55 -8.31
C ILE A 135 16.26 0.49 -8.68
N VAL A 136 15.89 -0.41 -9.60
CA VAL A 136 16.77 -1.43 -10.17
C VAL A 136 17.23 -0.98 -11.55
N GLU A 137 18.23 -0.11 -11.59
CA GLU A 137 18.84 0.45 -12.80
C GLU A 137 20.10 -0.35 -13.22
N ASP A 138 21.07 -0.39 -12.31
CA ASP A 138 22.39 -0.99 -12.50
C ASP A 138 22.60 -2.25 -11.66
N LEU A 139 23.42 -3.18 -12.15
CA LEU A 139 23.80 -4.38 -11.40
C LEU A 139 24.46 -4.00 -10.08
N GLY A 140 23.87 -4.38 -8.95
CA GLY A 140 24.46 -4.24 -7.63
C GLY A 140 23.87 -3.12 -6.78
N GLY A 141 23.25 -2.12 -7.42
CA GLY A 141 22.52 -1.02 -6.79
C GLY A 141 23.01 -0.64 -5.37
N PRO A 142 22.12 -0.63 -4.36
CA PRO A 142 22.49 -0.24 -3.00
C PRO A 142 23.27 -1.30 -2.21
N LEU A 143 23.45 -2.51 -2.75
CA LEU A 143 24.12 -3.62 -2.05
C LEU A 143 25.61 -3.75 -2.42
N THR A 144 26.11 -2.93 -3.35
CA THR A 144 27.54 -2.85 -3.61
C THR A 144 28.26 -2.35 -2.35
N PRO A 145 29.24 -3.10 -1.79
CA PRO A 145 29.93 -2.67 -0.59
C PRO A 145 30.66 -1.34 -0.76
N VAL A 146 30.68 -0.53 0.29
CA VAL A 146 31.42 0.74 0.31
C VAL A 146 32.89 0.49 -0.03
N GLY A 147 33.43 1.27 -0.98
CA GLY A 147 34.82 1.17 -1.42
C GLY A 147 35.10 0.07 -2.45
N LYS A 148 34.08 -0.68 -2.90
CA LYS A 148 34.19 -1.62 -4.01
C LYS A 148 33.66 -1.01 -5.31
N GLU A 149 34.33 -1.31 -6.42
CA GLU A 149 33.81 -1.02 -7.76
C GLU A 149 32.75 -2.10 -8.13
N ARG A 150 31.64 -1.65 -8.71
CA ARG A 150 30.41 -2.42 -8.89
C ARG A 150 30.61 -3.63 -9.79
N MET A 151 31.21 -3.45 -10.95
CA MET A 151 31.42 -4.53 -11.93
C MET A 151 32.50 -5.50 -11.46
N GLN A 152 33.59 -5.01 -10.87
CA GLN A 152 34.61 -5.83 -10.25
C GLN A 152 34.03 -6.71 -9.14
N TYR A 153 33.17 -6.16 -8.29
CA TYR A 153 32.58 -6.92 -7.20
C TYR A 153 31.54 -7.93 -7.70
N TRP A 154 30.54 -7.48 -8.46
CA TRP A 154 29.42 -8.34 -8.83
C TRP A 154 29.74 -9.30 -9.97
N VAL A 155 30.44 -8.84 -11.01
CA VAL A 155 30.77 -9.69 -12.17
C VAL A 155 32.01 -10.51 -11.90
N ASN A 156 33.12 -9.88 -11.50
CA ASN A 156 34.40 -10.61 -11.38
C ASN A 156 34.47 -11.42 -10.08
N GLU A 157 34.26 -10.81 -8.91
CA GLU A 157 34.38 -11.49 -7.62
C GLU A 157 33.20 -12.44 -7.34
N LYS A 158 31.94 -12.02 -7.59
CA LYS A 158 30.75 -12.83 -7.30
C LYS A 158 30.27 -13.69 -8.46
N GLY A 159 30.36 -13.20 -9.69
CA GLY A 159 29.95 -13.91 -10.90
C GLY A 159 31.05 -14.73 -11.56
N GLY A 160 32.29 -14.70 -11.04
CA GLY A 160 33.43 -15.42 -11.64
C GLY A 160 33.79 -14.94 -13.07
N GLY A 161 33.50 -13.68 -13.39
CA GLY A 161 33.69 -13.07 -14.70
C GLY A 161 32.48 -13.18 -15.63
N ASN A 162 31.38 -13.83 -15.21
CA ASN A 162 30.13 -13.90 -15.98
C ASN A 162 29.10 -12.89 -15.44
N PHE A 163 28.61 -12.02 -16.32
CA PHE A 163 27.64 -10.97 -15.95
C PHE A 163 26.36 -11.55 -15.35
N ASN A 164 25.77 -12.55 -16.01
CA ASN A 164 24.52 -13.19 -15.61
C ASN A 164 24.63 -13.92 -14.25
N GLU A 165 25.79 -14.52 -13.96
CA GLU A 165 26.04 -15.08 -12.62
C GLU A 165 26.24 -13.97 -11.57
N GLY A 166 26.76 -12.81 -11.96
CA GLY A 166 26.74 -11.60 -11.12
C GLY A 166 25.32 -11.12 -10.82
N VAL A 167 24.43 -11.11 -11.82
CA VAL A 167 23.00 -10.79 -11.63
C VAL A 167 22.35 -11.78 -10.66
N ARG A 168 22.59 -13.08 -10.83
CA ARG A 168 22.10 -14.13 -9.93
C ARG A 168 22.62 -13.95 -8.50
N ALA A 169 23.89 -13.58 -8.35
CA ALA A 169 24.48 -13.29 -7.03
C ALA A 169 23.84 -12.06 -6.37
N TYR A 170 23.58 -11.00 -7.14
CA TYR A 170 22.91 -9.79 -6.65
C TYR A 170 21.47 -10.07 -6.21
N ALA A 171 20.68 -10.79 -7.03
CA ALA A 171 19.33 -11.23 -6.67
C ALA A 171 19.32 -12.08 -5.38
N ASN A 172 20.27 -13.00 -5.24
CA ASN A 172 20.40 -13.79 -4.00
C ASN A 172 20.75 -12.93 -2.78
N ALA A 173 21.59 -11.90 -2.92
CA ALA A 173 21.92 -11.00 -1.81
C ALA A 173 20.70 -10.20 -1.32
N ILE A 174 19.79 -9.82 -2.23
CA ILE A 174 18.50 -9.21 -1.89
C ILE A 174 17.63 -10.21 -1.12
N ALA A 175 17.49 -11.44 -1.64
CA ALA A 175 16.72 -12.49 -0.97
C ALA A 175 17.28 -12.81 0.43
N ASP A 176 18.59 -12.90 0.59
CA ASP A 176 19.26 -13.12 1.87
C ASP A 176 18.96 -11.98 2.86
N THR A 177 18.91 -10.73 2.39
CA THR A 177 18.56 -9.57 3.21
C THR A 177 17.10 -9.63 3.67
N ILE A 178 16.19 -9.97 2.76
CA ILE A 178 14.76 -10.15 3.04
C ILE A 178 14.56 -11.26 4.08
N GLU A 179 15.23 -12.38 3.92
CA GLU A 179 15.18 -13.52 4.85
C GLU A 179 15.75 -13.16 6.22
N LYS A 180 16.92 -12.51 6.26
CA LYS A 180 17.60 -12.09 7.50
C LYS A 180 16.72 -11.19 8.38
N TYR A 181 15.95 -10.30 7.77
CA TYR A 181 15.10 -9.34 8.50
C TYR A 181 13.63 -9.74 8.54
N ASN A 182 13.28 -10.93 8.03
CA ASN A 182 11.91 -11.42 7.94
C ASN A 182 10.94 -10.45 7.23
N LEU A 183 11.40 -9.76 6.18
CA LEU A 183 10.54 -8.90 5.35
C LEU A 183 9.68 -9.73 4.38
N ASP A 184 8.58 -9.18 3.89
CA ASP A 184 7.61 -9.97 3.13
C ASP A 184 7.93 -10.10 1.65
N GLY A 185 8.98 -9.45 1.14
CA GLY A 185 9.32 -9.52 -0.28
C GLY A 185 10.11 -8.34 -0.81
N PHE A 186 10.06 -8.17 -2.13
CA PHE A 186 10.76 -7.13 -2.86
C PHE A 186 9.83 -6.44 -3.87
N ASP A 187 9.98 -5.12 -3.97
CA ASP A 187 9.38 -4.25 -4.97
C ASP A 187 10.48 -3.76 -5.93
N ILE A 188 10.38 -4.18 -7.18
CA ILE A 188 11.30 -3.79 -8.26
C ILE A 188 10.77 -2.48 -8.87
N ASP A 189 11.37 -1.36 -8.47
CA ASP A 189 11.12 -0.06 -9.10
C ASP A 189 11.93 -0.02 -10.42
N TYR A 190 11.24 -0.19 -11.53
CA TYR A 190 11.84 -0.37 -12.86
C TYR A 190 11.35 0.70 -13.83
N GLU A 191 12.20 1.69 -14.08
CA GLU A 191 11.85 2.92 -14.79
C GLU A 191 12.86 3.35 -15.89
N PRO A 192 13.31 2.43 -16.78
CA PRO A 192 14.25 2.77 -17.85
C PRO A 192 13.79 3.95 -18.73
N GLY A 193 12.49 4.02 -19.05
CA GLY A 193 11.85 5.08 -19.83
C GLY A 193 11.67 6.40 -19.07
N TYR A 194 11.93 6.43 -17.75
CA TYR A 194 11.89 7.65 -16.92
C TYR A 194 13.27 8.09 -16.43
N GLY A 195 14.34 7.64 -17.10
CA GLY A 195 15.70 8.11 -16.86
C GLY A 195 16.54 7.18 -15.98
N HIS A 196 16.03 5.99 -15.64
CA HIS A 196 16.72 4.97 -14.88
C HIS A 196 17.17 3.80 -15.77
N TYR A 197 17.88 4.13 -16.85
CA TYR A 197 18.47 3.18 -17.79
C TYR A 197 19.88 2.79 -17.33
N GLY A 198 20.17 1.48 -17.26
CA GLY A 198 21.44 0.96 -16.75
C GLY A 198 21.79 -0.41 -17.32
N ASP A 199 22.76 -1.10 -16.71
CA ASP A 199 23.15 -2.44 -17.18
C ASP A 199 22.18 -3.57 -16.78
N LEU A 200 21.18 -3.29 -15.94
CA LEU A 200 20.01 -4.16 -15.78
C LEU A 200 18.77 -3.60 -16.49
N ALA A 201 18.52 -2.30 -16.38
CA ALA A 201 17.31 -1.66 -16.88
C ALA A 201 17.45 -1.10 -18.29
N ASN A 202 16.59 -1.55 -19.20
CA ASN A 202 16.44 -1.00 -20.54
C ASN A 202 14.99 -1.18 -21.03
N ASP A 203 14.70 -0.61 -22.22
CA ASP A 203 13.36 -0.53 -22.80
C ASP A 203 12.91 -1.83 -23.52
N ASP A 204 13.75 -2.87 -23.55
CA ASP A 204 13.40 -4.14 -24.21
C ASP A 204 12.42 -4.95 -23.35
N THR A 205 11.67 -5.83 -24.02
CA THR A 205 10.82 -6.79 -23.32
C THR A 205 11.67 -7.74 -22.48
N ILE A 206 11.30 -7.91 -21.21
CA ILE A 206 11.99 -8.79 -20.27
C ILE A 206 11.60 -10.24 -20.57
N GLU A 207 12.44 -10.91 -21.35
CA GLU A 207 12.37 -12.33 -21.69
C GLU A 207 13.74 -12.89 -22.11
N GLY A 208 13.84 -14.22 -22.19
CA GLY A 208 15.02 -14.91 -22.71
C GLY A 208 16.31 -14.52 -21.98
N ASP A 209 17.28 -14.02 -22.75
CA ASP A 209 18.61 -13.66 -22.25
C ASP A 209 18.68 -12.27 -21.58
N HIS A 210 17.55 -11.56 -21.45
CA HIS A 210 17.50 -10.27 -20.77
C HIS A 210 17.97 -10.42 -19.30
N PRO A 211 18.91 -9.60 -18.79
CA PRO A 211 19.42 -9.72 -17.42
C PRO A 211 18.32 -9.72 -16.33
N MET A 212 17.31 -8.86 -16.49
CA MET A 212 16.14 -8.84 -15.60
C MET A 212 15.32 -10.14 -15.60
N GLN A 213 15.36 -10.95 -16.66
CA GLN A 213 14.73 -12.28 -16.64
C GLN A 213 15.36 -13.14 -15.55
N ILE A 214 16.69 -13.22 -15.54
CA ILE A 214 17.47 -13.99 -14.56
C ILE A 214 17.28 -13.43 -13.15
N PHE A 215 17.25 -12.10 -13.03
CA PHE A 215 17.01 -11.41 -11.76
C PHE A 215 15.65 -11.79 -11.16
N ILE A 216 14.57 -11.68 -11.96
CA ILE A 216 13.20 -12.00 -11.55
C ILE A 216 13.04 -13.49 -11.23
N GLU A 217 13.55 -14.38 -12.09
CA GLU A 217 13.51 -15.83 -11.85
C GLU A 217 14.21 -16.22 -10.55
N THR A 218 15.38 -15.62 -10.28
CA THR A 218 16.16 -15.92 -9.07
C THR A 218 15.44 -15.44 -7.82
N LEU A 219 14.92 -14.20 -7.81
CA LEU A 219 14.13 -13.68 -6.69
C LEU A 219 12.85 -14.48 -6.48
N SER A 220 12.10 -14.72 -7.55
CA SER A 220 10.84 -15.48 -7.52
C SER A 220 11.05 -16.89 -6.95
N GLY A 221 12.07 -17.61 -7.42
CA GLY A 221 12.42 -18.94 -6.95
C GLY A 221 12.86 -18.99 -5.47
N ARG A 222 13.45 -17.91 -4.95
CA ARG A 222 13.84 -17.81 -3.53
C ARG A 222 12.69 -17.39 -2.62
N LEU A 223 11.88 -16.43 -3.05
CA LEU A 223 10.90 -15.72 -2.22
C LEU A 223 9.53 -16.40 -2.23
N ARG A 224 9.00 -16.74 -3.40
CA ARG A 224 7.60 -17.19 -3.53
C ARG A 224 7.32 -18.55 -2.89
N PRO A 225 8.21 -19.56 -2.95
CA PRO A 225 8.00 -20.81 -2.20
C PRO A 225 7.90 -20.62 -0.67
N LYS A 226 8.36 -19.48 -0.15
CA LYS A 226 8.28 -19.10 1.27
C LYS A 226 7.08 -18.18 1.57
N GLY A 227 6.15 -18.00 0.64
CA GLY A 227 4.97 -17.13 0.79
C GLY A 227 5.29 -15.63 0.77
N ARG A 228 6.48 -15.24 0.30
CA ARG A 228 6.91 -13.85 0.12
C ARG A 228 6.50 -13.34 -1.26
N MET A 229 6.36 -12.02 -1.36
CA MET A 229 5.91 -11.32 -2.56
C MET A 229 7.08 -10.87 -3.42
N LEU A 230 6.88 -10.88 -4.73
CA LEU A 230 7.70 -10.16 -5.68
C LEU A 230 6.77 -9.27 -6.50
N VAL A 231 6.94 -7.95 -6.42
CA VAL A 231 6.13 -6.99 -7.17
C VAL A 231 7.04 -6.13 -8.04
N MET A 232 6.46 -5.46 -9.03
CA MET A 232 7.19 -4.56 -9.92
C MET A 232 6.38 -3.28 -10.10
N ASP A 233 7.02 -2.15 -9.81
CA ASP A 233 6.51 -0.81 -10.05
C ASP A 233 7.27 -0.10 -11.18
N GLY A 234 6.75 1.02 -11.67
CA GLY A 234 7.33 1.73 -12.82
C GLY A 234 6.68 1.30 -14.13
N GLU A 235 7.42 0.48 -14.85
CA GLU A 235 7.10 0.02 -16.20
C GLU A 235 6.87 -1.50 -16.26
N PRO A 236 5.94 -2.08 -15.46
CA PRO A 236 5.68 -3.53 -15.47
C PRO A 236 5.11 -4.05 -16.79
N TYR A 237 4.74 -3.16 -17.72
CA TYR A 237 4.35 -3.53 -19.08
C TYR A 237 5.49 -4.11 -19.91
N LEU A 238 6.75 -3.90 -19.51
CA LEU A 238 7.93 -4.48 -20.14
C LEU A 238 8.10 -5.97 -19.83
N LEU A 239 7.34 -6.54 -18.88
CA LEU A 239 7.32 -7.97 -18.65
C LEU A 239 6.71 -8.72 -19.85
N SER A 240 7.35 -9.80 -20.28
CA SER A 240 6.69 -10.77 -21.14
C SER A 240 5.53 -11.47 -20.43
N THR A 241 4.62 -12.10 -21.18
CA THR A 241 3.53 -12.90 -20.61
C THR A 241 4.04 -13.96 -19.63
N GLU A 242 5.13 -14.66 -19.96
CA GLU A 242 5.68 -15.71 -19.11
C GLU A 242 6.34 -15.13 -17.85
N THR A 243 7.12 -14.06 -17.98
CA THR A 243 7.77 -13.40 -16.84
C THR A 243 6.74 -12.77 -15.90
N SER A 244 5.62 -12.27 -16.42
CA SER A 244 4.53 -11.71 -15.62
C SER A 244 3.91 -12.71 -14.64
N LYS A 245 4.01 -14.02 -14.93
CA LYS A 245 3.56 -15.09 -14.00
C LYS A 245 4.39 -15.12 -12.73
N LEU A 246 5.61 -14.58 -12.77
CA LEU A 246 6.56 -14.55 -11.65
C LEU A 246 6.32 -13.37 -10.68
N ILE A 247 5.56 -12.37 -11.11
CA ILE A 247 5.26 -11.14 -10.35
C ILE A 247 3.87 -11.24 -9.70
N ASP A 248 3.68 -10.71 -8.50
CA ASP A 248 2.41 -10.77 -7.76
C ASP A 248 1.53 -9.54 -8.04
N HIS A 249 2.11 -8.36 -8.25
CA HIS A 249 1.39 -7.12 -8.59
C HIS A 249 2.16 -6.27 -9.59
N TYR A 250 1.41 -5.60 -10.47
CA TYR A 250 1.90 -4.60 -11.42
C TYR A 250 1.50 -3.23 -10.90
N ILE A 251 2.46 -2.45 -10.40
CA ILE A 251 2.18 -1.19 -9.71
C ILE A 251 2.52 -0.05 -10.66
N TYR A 252 1.59 0.88 -10.87
CA TYR A 252 1.77 1.99 -11.78
C TYR A 252 1.77 3.32 -11.04
N GLN A 253 2.76 4.17 -11.32
CA GLN A 253 2.74 5.58 -10.93
C GLN A 253 1.75 6.34 -11.81
N ALA A 254 0.48 6.34 -11.44
CA ALA A 254 -0.57 7.09 -12.12
C ALA A 254 -0.72 8.50 -11.50
N TYR A 255 0.41 9.19 -11.34
CA TYR A 255 0.51 10.43 -10.56
C TYR A 255 -0.20 11.61 -11.23
N TRP A 256 -0.03 11.75 -12.54
CA TRP A 256 -0.35 12.98 -13.28
C TRP A 256 -1.44 12.81 -14.34
N GLU A 257 -1.97 11.60 -14.47
CA GLU A 257 -3.08 11.27 -15.34
C GLU A 257 -4.32 12.09 -14.92
N SER A 258 -4.83 12.89 -15.83
CA SER A 258 -5.88 13.89 -15.56
C SER A 258 -7.30 13.37 -15.72
N GLY A 259 -7.51 12.09 -15.99
CA GLY A 259 -8.83 11.49 -15.97
C GLY A 259 -8.89 9.98 -16.19
N THR A 260 -10.05 9.39 -15.93
CA THR A 260 -10.26 7.93 -15.87
C THR A 260 -9.77 7.21 -17.13
N ASN A 261 -10.14 7.70 -18.31
CA ASN A 261 -9.75 7.07 -19.57
C ASN A 261 -8.22 7.10 -19.81
N SER A 262 -7.54 8.15 -19.35
CA SER A 262 -6.08 8.24 -19.45
C SER A 262 -5.40 7.18 -18.58
N VAL A 263 -5.93 6.95 -17.38
CA VAL A 263 -5.43 5.91 -16.46
C VAL A 263 -5.69 4.52 -17.04
N ILE A 264 -6.91 4.24 -17.49
CA ILE A 264 -7.26 2.95 -18.12
C ILE A 264 -6.30 2.66 -19.28
N ARG A 265 -6.04 3.65 -20.15
CA ARG A 265 -5.08 3.49 -21.26
C ARG A 265 -3.67 3.16 -20.78
N LYS A 266 -3.20 3.75 -19.69
CA LYS A 266 -1.86 3.48 -19.13
C LYS A 266 -1.72 2.05 -18.62
N ILE A 267 -2.77 1.51 -18.00
CA ILE A 267 -2.69 0.23 -17.28
C ILE A 267 -3.26 -0.96 -18.06
N THR A 268 -3.89 -0.74 -19.22
CA THR A 268 -4.46 -1.81 -20.03
C THR A 268 -3.34 -2.61 -20.71
N MET A 269 -2.97 -3.72 -20.08
CA MET A 269 -1.87 -4.59 -20.52
C MET A 269 -2.34 -6.06 -20.61
N PRO A 270 -3.14 -6.42 -21.63
CA PRO A 270 -3.78 -7.74 -21.72
C PRO A 270 -2.81 -8.92 -21.87
N HIS A 271 -1.54 -8.66 -22.20
CA HIS A 271 -0.50 -9.71 -22.23
C HIS A 271 -0.02 -10.10 -20.84
N LEU A 272 -0.14 -9.21 -19.83
CA LEU A 272 0.22 -9.55 -18.46
C LEU A 272 -0.85 -10.47 -17.84
N VAL A 273 -0.40 -11.55 -17.21
CA VAL A 273 -1.31 -12.53 -16.61
C VAL A 273 -2.11 -11.89 -15.49
N ASP A 274 -3.44 -12.02 -15.55
CA ASP A 274 -4.41 -11.47 -14.57
C ASP A 274 -4.21 -9.97 -14.28
N TRP A 275 -3.87 -9.19 -15.32
CA TRP A 275 -3.53 -7.77 -15.19
C TRP A 275 -4.59 -6.97 -14.44
N GLU A 276 -5.88 -7.18 -14.69
CA GLU A 276 -6.94 -6.40 -14.05
C GLU A 276 -6.95 -6.53 -12.52
N ARG A 277 -6.62 -7.72 -12.00
CA ARG A 277 -6.65 -8.00 -10.57
C ARG A 277 -5.30 -7.86 -9.88
N LYS A 278 -4.20 -7.91 -10.64
CA LYS A 278 -2.84 -7.69 -10.15
C LYS A 278 -2.38 -6.24 -10.28
N THR A 279 -3.07 -5.41 -11.05
CA THR A 279 -2.74 -3.99 -11.20
C THR A 279 -3.10 -3.19 -9.95
N ILE A 280 -2.15 -2.38 -9.48
CA ILE A 280 -2.33 -1.34 -8.47
C ILE A 280 -2.00 0.01 -9.10
N ILE A 281 -2.87 0.99 -8.94
CA ILE A 281 -2.66 2.37 -9.41
C ILE A 281 -2.43 3.31 -8.24
N THR A 282 -1.40 4.15 -8.36
CA THR A 282 -0.93 4.96 -7.24
C THR A 282 -1.00 6.45 -7.52
N VAL A 283 -1.17 7.21 -6.44
CA VAL A 283 -1.26 8.67 -6.45
C VAL A 283 -0.05 9.26 -5.74
N GLU A 284 0.50 10.33 -6.29
CA GLU A 284 1.58 11.10 -5.69
C GLU A 284 1.06 11.83 -4.42
N PHE A 285 1.63 11.54 -3.24
CA PHE A 285 1.22 12.16 -1.97
C PHE A 285 2.28 13.05 -1.31
N GLU A 286 3.54 13.06 -1.75
CA GLU A 286 4.52 14.07 -1.31
C GLU A 286 3.99 15.49 -1.54
N GLN A 287 3.35 15.71 -2.69
CA GLN A 287 2.67 16.95 -3.07
C GLN A 287 1.15 16.85 -2.89
N GLY A 288 0.56 15.70 -3.23
CA GLY A 288 -0.89 15.52 -3.32
C GLY A 288 -1.63 15.23 -2.00
N TRP A 289 -0.94 15.03 -0.87
CA TRP A 289 -1.59 14.53 0.36
C TRP A 289 -2.74 15.42 0.86
N ARG A 290 -2.66 16.74 0.73
CA ARG A 290 -3.75 17.63 1.22
C ARG A 290 -5.03 17.49 0.39
N THR A 291 -4.91 17.10 -0.87
CA THR A 291 -6.02 17.09 -1.83
C THR A 291 -6.38 15.72 -2.37
N GLY A 292 -5.71 14.65 -1.93
CA GLY A 292 -5.94 13.29 -2.40
C GLY A 292 -5.59 13.15 -3.88
N GLY A 293 -4.42 13.69 -4.26
CA GLY A 293 -3.93 13.77 -5.63
C GLY A 293 -4.16 15.13 -6.31
N ILE A 294 -4.08 15.14 -7.64
CA ILE A 294 -4.23 16.35 -8.45
C ILE A 294 -5.64 16.95 -8.36
N ARG A 295 -5.73 18.28 -8.41
CA ARG A 295 -7.02 19.00 -8.25
C ARG A 295 -7.88 19.01 -9.52
N TYR A 296 -7.28 18.84 -10.68
CA TYR A 296 -7.92 18.94 -12.00
C TYR A 296 -8.22 17.57 -12.61
N TYR A 297 -8.48 16.56 -11.78
CA TYR A 297 -8.88 15.23 -12.24
C TYR A 297 -10.32 15.21 -12.75
N TYR A 298 -10.53 14.54 -13.89
CA TYR A 298 -11.83 14.22 -14.48
C TYR A 298 -12.18 12.74 -14.26
N SER A 299 -13.19 12.49 -13.43
CA SER A 299 -13.73 11.15 -13.20
C SER A 299 -14.89 10.86 -14.14
N THR A 300 -14.92 9.66 -14.73
CA THR A 300 -16.10 9.17 -15.46
C THR A 300 -17.20 8.70 -14.52
N HIS A 301 -16.91 8.49 -13.23
CA HIS A 301 -17.91 8.15 -12.22
C HIS A 301 -18.68 9.41 -11.78
N PRO A 302 -20.00 9.55 -12.08
CA PRO A 302 -20.74 10.81 -11.92
C PRO A 302 -20.72 11.37 -10.49
N GLU A 303 -20.83 10.51 -9.48
CA GLU A 303 -20.79 10.94 -8.08
C GLU A 303 -19.39 11.34 -7.59
N ILE A 304 -18.32 10.76 -8.15
CA ILE A 304 -16.95 11.17 -7.82
C ILE A 304 -16.62 12.49 -8.50
N GLN A 305 -17.07 12.68 -9.75
CA GLN A 305 -16.84 13.91 -10.50
C GLN A 305 -17.40 15.17 -9.82
N LYS A 306 -18.47 15.02 -9.02
CA LYS A 306 -19.07 16.11 -8.22
C LYS A 306 -18.24 16.49 -6.97
N ILE A 307 -17.29 15.65 -6.56
CA ILE A 307 -16.48 15.88 -5.35
C ILE A 307 -15.44 16.97 -5.62
N ARG A 308 -15.21 17.87 -4.66
CA ARG A 308 -14.23 18.96 -4.81
C ARG A 308 -12.77 18.51 -4.70
N GLU A 309 -12.47 17.64 -3.74
CA GLU A 309 -11.11 17.17 -3.40
C GLU A 309 -11.07 15.65 -3.27
N GLY A 310 -9.93 15.06 -3.64
CA GLY A 310 -9.71 13.61 -3.62
C GLY A 310 -10.26 12.89 -4.84
N LYS A 311 -10.67 13.62 -5.89
CA LYS A 311 -11.28 12.99 -7.07
C LYS A 311 -10.42 11.89 -7.69
N GLN A 312 -9.12 12.11 -7.81
CA GLN A 312 -8.18 11.15 -8.40
C GLN A 312 -8.15 9.83 -7.60
N ILE A 313 -7.74 9.86 -6.33
CA ILE A 313 -7.63 8.64 -5.52
C ILE A 313 -8.98 7.93 -5.32
N LEU A 314 -10.08 8.69 -5.24
CA LEU A 314 -11.41 8.11 -5.11
C LEU A 314 -11.86 7.44 -6.40
N ASP A 315 -11.61 8.05 -7.57
CA ASP A 315 -11.88 7.43 -8.87
C ASP A 315 -11.09 6.13 -9.03
N TYR A 316 -9.80 6.15 -8.68
CA TYR A 316 -8.92 4.98 -8.75
C TYR A 316 -9.52 3.82 -7.96
N SER A 317 -10.03 4.08 -6.76
CA SER A 317 -10.61 3.04 -5.91
C SER A 317 -11.90 2.41 -6.43
N VAL A 318 -12.63 3.08 -7.32
CA VAL A 318 -13.92 2.60 -7.87
C VAL A 318 -13.83 2.28 -9.35
N MET A 319 -12.61 2.25 -9.91
CA MET A 319 -12.37 2.08 -11.33
C MET A 319 -12.71 0.66 -11.78
N ASP A 320 -13.74 0.54 -12.61
CA ASP A 320 -14.04 -0.68 -13.33
C ASP A 320 -13.25 -0.68 -14.65
N LEU A 321 -12.56 -1.79 -14.89
CA LEU A 321 -11.68 -2.04 -16.02
C LEU A 321 -12.48 -2.58 -17.22
N PRO A 322 -11.90 -2.68 -18.43
CA PRO A 322 -12.63 -3.00 -19.65
C PRO A 322 -13.48 -4.28 -19.60
N SER A 323 -13.09 -5.29 -18.81
CA SER A 323 -13.91 -6.51 -18.64
C SER A 323 -15.12 -6.33 -17.71
N GLY A 324 -15.22 -5.19 -17.03
CA GLY A 324 -16.16 -4.92 -15.94
C GLY A 324 -15.63 -5.32 -14.57
N LYS A 325 -14.40 -5.86 -14.46
CA LYS A 325 -13.76 -6.10 -13.16
C LYS A 325 -13.31 -4.80 -12.52
N ARG A 326 -13.45 -4.69 -11.20
CA ARG A 326 -12.84 -3.64 -10.40
C ARG A 326 -11.31 -3.73 -10.48
N ILE A 327 -10.60 -2.61 -10.31
CA ILE A 327 -9.16 -2.56 -10.14
C ILE A 327 -8.64 -3.47 -9.01
N GLY A 328 -7.43 -4.02 -9.17
CA GLY A 328 -6.77 -4.85 -8.16
C GLY A 328 -6.46 -4.13 -6.85
N GLY A 329 -5.98 -2.89 -6.92
CA GLY A 329 -5.73 -2.07 -5.74
C GLY A 329 -5.39 -0.62 -6.06
N ILE A 330 -5.19 0.15 -5.00
CA ILE A 330 -4.73 1.54 -5.07
C ILE A 330 -3.63 1.79 -4.05
N GLY A 331 -2.82 2.82 -4.27
CA GLY A 331 -1.86 3.25 -3.26
C GLY A 331 -1.41 4.70 -3.38
N THR A 332 -0.47 5.06 -2.50
CA THR A 332 0.03 6.44 -2.38
C THR A 332 1.54 6.45 -2.19
N TYR A 333 2.24 7.31 -2.94
CA TYR A 333 3.68 7.58 -2.77
C TYR A 333 3.92 8.58 -1.64
N HIS A 334 4.85 8.31 -0.72
CA HIS A 334 4.95 8.99 0.57
C HIS A 334 3.62 8.94 1.35
N MET A 335 3.09 7.72 1.54
CA MET A 335 1.77 7.50 2.15
C MET A 335 1.63 8.12 3.54
N GLU A 336 2.74 8.23 4.28
CA GLU A 336 2.78 8.82 5.62
C GLU A 336 2.42 10.31 5.62
N TYR A 337 2.46 11.01 4.49
CA TYR A 337 2.05 12.41 4.41
C TYR A 337 0.53 12.56 4.59
N ASP A 338 -0.26 11.52 4.32
CA ASP A 338 -1.70 11.50 4.61
C ASP A 338 -2.01 11.45 6.13
N TYR A 339 -1.02 11.10 6.97
CA TYR A 339 -1.19 11.07 8.43
C TYR A 339 -1.60 12.45 8.98
N ALA A 340 -1.05 13.54 8.43
CA ALA A 340 -1.33 14.89 8.88
C ALA A 340 -2.74 15.41 8.53
N ASN A 341 -3.50 14.69 7.69
CA ASN A 341 -4.89 15.03 7.42
C ASN A 341 -5.80 14.73 8.62
N LYS A 342 -7.02 15.27 8.55
CA LYS A 342 -8.09 14.96 9.52
C LYS A 342 -9.29 14.35 8.79
N PRO A 343 -9.68 13.10 9.11
CA PRO A 343 -8.98 12.15 10.00
C PRO A 343 -7.59 11.75 9.46
N GLU A 344 -6.72 11.19 10.30
CA GLU A 344 -5.40 10.68 9.87
C GLU A 344 -5.56 9.60 8.78
N TYR A 345 -4.71 9.64 7.76
CA TYR A 345 -4.87 8.82 6.54
C TYR A 345 -6.23 9.03 5.84
N LYS A 346 -6.74 10.26 5.83
CA LYS A 346 -8.05 10.63 5.31
C LYS A 346 -8.33 10.03 3.95
N TRP A 347 -7.40 10.19 3.01
CA TRP A 347 -7.67 9.88 1.62
C TRP A 347 -7.56 8.40 1.35
N LEU A 348 -6.51 7.73 1.85
CA LEU A 348 -6.35 6.30 1.65
C LEU A 348 -7.48 5.52 2.33
N ARG A 349 -7.86 5.87 3.57
CA ARG A 349 -9.02 5.26 4.26
C ARG A 349 -10.32 5.47 3.48
N LYS A 350 -10.58 6.70 3.02
CA LYS A 350 -11.81 7.03 2.31
C LYS A 350 -11.89 6.30 0.96
N ALA A 351 -10.78 6.21 0.24
CA ALA A 351 -10.71 5.53 -1.04
C ALA A 351 -10.95 4.02 -0.88
N LEU A 352 -10.30 3.37 0.10
CA LEU A 352 -10.53 1.94 0.35
C LEU A 352 -11.95 1.65 0.85
N TYR A 353 -12.56 2.55 1.62
CA TYR A 353 -13.99 2.48 1.93
C TYR A 353 -14.87 2.59 0.68
N TYR A 354 -14.52 3.48 -0.25
CA TYR A 354 -15.27 3.68 -1.49
C TYR A 354 -15.23 2.43 -2.38
N GLY A 355 -14.03 1.92 -2.64
CA GLY A 355 -13.82 0.77 -3.52
C GLY A 355 -14.34 -0.56 -2.97
N ASN A 356 -14.45 -0.71 -1.64
CA ASN A 356 -14.79 -1.98 -1.02
C ASN A 356 -16.18 -2.02 -0.35
N GLN A 357 -16.81 -0.87 -0.07
CA GLN A 357 -18.10 -0.83 0.62
C GLN A 357 -19.11 0.10 -0.05
N LYS A 358 -18.74 1.36 -0.31
CA LYS A 358 -19.69 2.35 -0.84
C LYS A 358 -20.13 2.04 -2.27
N TYR A 359 -19.18 1.63 -3.11
CA TYR A 359 -19.39 1.26 -4.50
C TYR A 359 -18.81 -0.14 -4.71
N PRO A 360 -19.56 -1.21 -4.36
CA PRO A 360 -19.06 -2.57 -4.48
C PRO A 360 -18.66 -2.88 -5.93
N GLY A 361 -17.54 -3.58 -6.10
CA GLY A 361 -17.01 -3.94 -7.41
C GLY A 361 -17.28 -5.38 -7.79
N ASN A 362 -17.23 -5.68 -9.09
CA ASN A 362 -17.10 -7.05 -9.56
C ASN A 362 -15.62 -7.47 -9.46
N PHE A 363 -15.31 -8.54 -8.75
CA PHE A 363 -13.94 -9.02 -8.56
C PHE A 363 -13.65 -10.36 -9.26
N GLN A 364 -14.61 -10.87 -10.04
CA GLN A 364 -14.55 -12.17 -10.71
C GLN A 364 -14.35 -12.03 -12.22
#